data_AF-A0A8C6K753-F1
#
_entry.id   AF-A0A8C6K753-F1
#
_cell.length_a   1.000
_cell.length_b   1.000
_cell.length_c   1.000
_cell.angle_alpha   90.00
_cell.angle_beta   90.00
_cell.angle_gamma   90.00
#
_symmetry.space_group_name_H-M   'P 1'
#
loop_
_entity.id
_entity.type
_entity.pdbx_description
1 polymer ?
#
loop_
_entity_poly.entity_id
_entity_poly.type
_entity_poly.pdbx_seq_one_letter_code
_entity_poly.pdbx_strand_id
1 'polypeptide(L)'
;MSVLPPVRRDRVIPQLPQSFRKEAALHTENDFSNKVKTACQEQRTGTVGFKISKVIVVGDLAVGKTCLINRFCKDAFDKNYKATIGVDFEMERFEVLGVPFSLQLWDTAGQERFKCIASTYYRGAQVVIITFALNDIASLGHARQWLEDALKENDPTGVQLFLVGTKKDLSTAAQYSRIEQDALKFAKEICAEYWAVSSLTGENVKEFFFRVAALAFETNVLAELEKSTSRQIGDVVSESPNISRRSEPAALGEHTGRTYSFL
;
A
#
# COMPACT_ATOMS: atom_id res chain seq x y z
N MET A 1 28.74 1.96 7.74
CA MET A 1 27.46 2.48 7.23
C MET A 1 27.38 2.13 5.75
N SER A 2 26.58 1.14 5.36
CA SER A 2 26.39 0.84 3.93
C SER A 2 25.55 1.96 3.33
N VAL A 3 26.20 2.84 2.57
CA VAL A 3 25.51 3.86 1.78
C VAL A 3 24.72 3.09 0.72
N LEU A 4 23.40 3.03 0.90
CA LEU A 4 22.51 2.43 -0.09
C LEU A 4 22.72 3.15 -1.44
N PRO A 5 22.76 2.42 -2.56
CA PRO A 5 22.98 3.03 -3.86
C PRO A 5 21.91 4.09 -4.15
N PRO A 6 22.29 5.19 -4.83
CA PRO A 6 21.39 6.31 -5.12
C PRO A 6 20.18 5.87 -5.94
N VAL A 7 19.05 6.57 -5.76
CA VAL A 7 17.84 6.37 -6.56
C VAL A 7 18.19 6.51 -8.03
N ARG A 8 17.68 5.60 -8.88
CA ARG A 8 17.90 5.69 -10.33
C ARG A 8 17.25 6.98 -10.86
N ARG A 9 17.94 7.69 -11.76
CA ARG A 9 17.44 8.97 -12.32
C ARG A 9 16.07 8.84 -12.99
N ASP A 10 15.71 7.64 -13.46
CA ASP A 10 14.43 7.32 -14.07
C ASP A 10 13.36 6.87 -13.06
N ARG A 11 13.51 7.18 -11.77
CA ARG A 11 12.57 6.87 -10.67
C ARG A 11 12.21 8.10 -9.81
N VAL A 12 12.25 9.28 -10.43
CA VAL A 12 11.86 10.56 -9.81
C VAL A 12 10.42 10.90 -10.17
N ILE A 13 9.62 11.26 -9.16
CA ILE A 13 8.21 11.61 -9.27
C ILE A 13 8.02 13.03 -8.72
N PRO A 14 8.13 14.07 -9.57
CA PRO A 14 7.97 15.47 -9.16
C PRO A 14 6.50 15.89 -9.06
N GLN A 15 5.59 15.15 -9.70
CA GLN A 15 4.15 15.42 -9.77
C GLN A 15 3.38 14.11 -9.77
N LEU A 16 2.12 14.15 -9.33
CA LEU A 16 1.26 12.96 -9.25
C LEU A 16 1.04 12.38 -10.67
N PRO A 17 1.44 11.13 -10.95
CA PRO A 17 1.18 10.51 -12.25
C PRO A 17 -0.32 10.39 -12.51
N GLN A 18 -0.74 10.56 -13.76
CA GLN A 18 -2.15 10.44 -14.12
C GLN A 18 -2.63 8.99 -14.02
N SER A 19 -3.89 8.81 -13.64
CA SER A 19 -4.59 7.53 -13.74
C SER A 19 -4.72 7.07 -15.19
N PHE A 20 -4.79 5.76 -15.43
CA PHE A 20 -4.99 5.19 -16.77
C PHE A 20 -6.25 5.72 -17.48
N ARG A 21 -7.37 5.86 -16.76
CA ARG A 21 -8.59 6.56 -17.22
C ARG A 21 -9.25 7.31 -16.07
N LYS A 22 -9.86 8.46 -16.35
CA LYS A 22 -10.62 9.23 -15.35
C LYS A 22 -11.76 8.43 -14.72
N GLU A 23 -12.42 7.57 -15.51
CA GLU A 23 -13.51 6.68 -15.06
C GLU A 23 -13.03 5.49 -14.22
N ALA A 24 -11.72 5.21 -14.25
CA ALA A 24 -11.05 4.14 -13.53
C ALA A 24 -10.31 4.64 -12.28
N ALA A 25 -10.25 5.96 -12.07
CA ALA A 25 -9.51 6.59 -10.99
C ALA A 25 -10.40 6.79 -9.77
N LEU A 26 -9.96 6.29 -8.61
CA LEU A 26 -10.56 6.68 -7.32
C LEU A 26 -10.05 8.04 -6.86
N HIS A 27 -8.81 8.35 -7.24
CA HIS A 27 -8.16 9.63 -6.98
C HIS A 27 -8.15 10.46 -8.27
N THR A 28 -9.11 11.36 -8.41
CA THR A 28 -9.27 12.25 -9.58
C THR A 28 -8.41 13.51 -9.51
N GLU A 29 -7.70 13.72 -8.40
CA GLU A 29 -6.80 14.85 -8.23
C GLU A 29 -5.62 14.74 -9.19
N ASN A 30 -5.26 15.87 -9.80
CA ASN A 30 -4.17 15.95 -10.78
C ASN A 30 -2.79 16.21 -10.12
N ASP A 31 -2.76 16.33 -8.79
CA ASP A 31 -1.58 16.74 -8.06
C ASP A 31 -1.64 16.23 -6.60
N PHE A 32 -0.49 16.20 -5.94
CA PHE A 32 -0.41 15.89 -4.50
C PHE A 32 -1.13 16.95 -3.68
N SER A 33 -1.75 16.54 -2.57
CA SER A 33 -2.41 17.45 -1.65
C SER A 33 -1.44 18.50 -1.09
N ASN A 34 -1.96 19.71 -0.85
CA ASN A 34 -1.15 20.83 -0.33
C ASN A 34 -0.47 20.47 1.00
N LYS A 35 -1.15 19.69 1.87
CA LYS A 35 -0.57 19.19 3.13
C LYS A 35 0.69 18.36 2.89
N VAL A 36 0.68 17.45 1.91
CA VAL A 36 1.83 16.61 1.58
C VAL A 36 2.98 17.45 1.02
N LYS A 37 2.69 18.39 0.12
CA LYS A 37 3.70 19.29 -0.43
C LYS A 37 4.37 20.13 0.64
N THR A 38 3.58 20.75 1.52
CA THR A 38 4.07 21.53 2.66
C THR A 38 4.91 20.66 3.59
N ALA A 39 4.45 19.46 3.93
CA ALA A 39 5.20 18.53 4.78
C ALA A 39 6.55 18.15 4.16
N CYS A 40 6.62 17.91 2.85
CA CYS A 40 7.86 17.61 2.14
C CYS A 40 8.84 18.79 2.10
N GLN A 41 8.32 20.04 2.05
CA GLN A 41 9.12 21.25 2.03
C GLN A 41 9.64 21.66 3.42
N GLU A 42 8.81 21.52 4.45
CA GLU A 42 9.12 21.94 5.82
C GLU A 42 10.00 20.94 6.57
N GLN A 43 9.82 19.64 6.30
CA GLN A 43 10.64 18.60 6.90
C GLN A 43 11.90 18.36 6.07
N ARG A 44 13.04 18.93 6.49
CA ARG A 44 14.38 18.54 6.02
C ARG A 44 14.64 17.06 6.35
N THR A 45 14.13 16.13 5.54
CA THR A 45 14.61 14.77 5.20
C THR A 45 15.20 13.85 6.30
N GLY A 46 15.07 14.19 7.59
CA GLY A 46 15.89 13.63 8.66
C GLY A 46 15.17 12.70 9.64
N THR A 47 13.87 12.88 9.89
CA THR A 47 13.29 12.33 11.14
C THR A 47 11.93 11.64 11.04
N VAL A 48 11.40 11.27 9.87
CA VAL A 48 10.07 10.63 9.83
C VAL A 48 9.99 9.48 8.81
N GLY A 49 9.33 8.38 9.21
CA GLY A 49 9.37 7.04 8.62
C GLY A 49 8.76 6.83 7.23
N PHE A 50 8.78 7.83 6.35
CA PHE A 50 8.19 7.82 5.00
C PHE A 50 8.96 6.99 3.97
N LYS A 51 9.62 5.91 4.38
CA LYS A 51 10.64 5.30 3.52
C LYS A 51 10.16 4.10 2.75
N ILE A 52 9.03 3.51 3.13
CA ILE A 52 8.64 2.24 2.54
C ILE A 52 7.14 1.98 2.56
N SER A 53 6.63 1.41 1.46
CA SER A 53 5.31 0.79 1.42
C SER A 53 5.39 -0.66 0.99
N LYS A 54 4.68 -1.52 1.71
CA LYS A 54 4.50 -2.92 1.36
C LYS A 54 3.39 -3.08 0.33
N VAL A 55 3.74 -3.71 -0.78
CA VAL A 55 2.85 -4.01 -1.90
C VAL A 55 2.81 -5.51 -2.10
N ILE A 56 1.62 -6.11 -2.08
CA ILE A 56 1.44 -7.51 -2.45
C ILE A 56 0.78 -7.61 -3.82
N VAL A 57 1.25 -8.54 -4.65
CA VAL A 57 0.69 -8.79 -5.98
C VAL A 57 0.04 -10.17 -5.96
N VAL A 58 -1.27 -10.22 -6.14
CA VAL A 58 -2.10 -11.44 -6.05
C VAL A 58 -2.88 -11.68 -7.34
N GLY A 59 -3.34 -12.92 -7.55
CA GLY A 59 -4.05 -13.32 -8.77
C GLY A 59 -3.68 -14.74 -9.20
N ASP A 60 -4.38 -15.26 -10.20
CA ASP A 60 -4.23 -16.64 -10.66
C ASP A 60 -2.84 -17.00 -11.16
N LEU A 61 -2.60 -18.31 -11.30
CA LEU A 61 -1.40 -18.84 -11.92
C LEU A 61 -1.25 -18.30 -13.36
N ALA A 62 -0.02 -18.00 -13.78
CA ALA A 62 0.31 -17.58 -15.14
C ALA A 62 -0.40 -16.32 -15.67
N VAL A 63 -1.11 -15.53 -14.85
CA VAL A 63 -1.67 -14.25 -15.29
C VAL A 63 -0.58 -13.22 -15.62
N GLY A 64 0.57 -13.27 -14.94
CA GLY A 64 1.73 -12.43 -15.30
C GLY A 64 2.30 -11.57 -14.17
N LYS A 65 2.00 -11.88 -12.89
CA LYS A 65 2.51 -11.17 -11.69
C LYS A 65 4.03 -10.98 -11.69
N THR A 66 4.76 -12.08 -11.78
CA THR A 66 6.23 -12.10 -11.84
C THR A 66 6.76 -11.32 -13.03
N CYS A 67 6.14 -11.47 -14.21
CA CYS A 67 6.55 -10.73 -15.41
C CYS A 67 6.30 -9.23 -15.27
N LEU A 68 5.22 -8.82 -14.61
CA LEU A 68 4.90 -7.42 -14.34
C LEU A 68 5.95 -6.79 -13.42
N ILE A 69 6.29 -7.45 -12.30
CA ILE A 69 7.33 -6.98 -11.38
C ILE A 69 8.70 -6.95 -12.07
N ASN A 70 9.10 -8.02 -12.75
CA ASN A 70 10.39 -8.09 -13.45
C ASN A 70 10.50 -7.06 -14.57
N ARG A 71 9.41 -6.81 -15.33
CA ARG A 71 9.41 -5.76 -16.35
C ARG A 71 9.66 -4.40 -15.72
N PHE A 72 9.08 -4.12 -14.55
CA PHE A 72 9.28 -2.84 -13.90
C PHE A 72 10.67 -2.67 -13.25
N CYS A 73 11.09 -3.64 -12.43
CA CYS A 73 12.34 -3.53 -11.64
C CYS A 73 13.59 -3.79 -12.47
N LYS A 74 13.53 -4.75 -13.40
CA LYS A 74 14.69 -5.28 -14.13
C LYS A 74 14.68 -4.93 -15.62
N ASP A 75 13.62 -4.30 -16.11
CA ASP A 75 13.35 -4.12 -17.54
C ASP A 75 13.49 -5.43 -18.34
N ALA A 76 13.06 -6.53 -17.71
CA ALA A 76 13.25 -7.87 -18.23
C ALA A 76 11.91 -8.59 -18.42
N PHE A 77 11.82 -9.40 -19.47
CA PHE A 77 10.69 -10.29 -19.73
C PHE A 77 11.20 -11.66 -20.18
N ASP A 78 10.86 -12.69 -19.42
CA ASP A 78 11.13 -14.08 -19.78
C ASP A 78 9.85 -14.72 -20.35
N LYS A 79 9.95 -15.27 -21.56
CA LYS A 79 8.87 -16.02 -22.21
C LYS A 79 8.69 -17.42 -21.61
N ASN A 80 9.75 -17.97 -21.02
CA ASN A 80 9.71 -19.29 -20.43
C ASN A 80 9.02 -19.20 -19.07
N TYR A 81 7.76 -19.62 -19.05
CA TYR A 81 6.99 -19.64 -17.83
C TYR A 81 7.64 -20.55 -16.78
N LYS A 82 7.92 -19.97 -15.61
CA LYS A 82 8.33 -20.69 -14.40
C LYS A 82 7.35 -20.29 -13.30
N ALA A 83 6.68 -21.28 -12.72
CA ALA A 83 5.77 -21.03 -11.61
C ALA A 83 6.56 -20.51 -10.40
N THR A 84 6.13 -19.41 -9.81
CA THR A 84 6.66 -18.91 -8.54
C THR A 84 6.37 -19.96 -7.45
N ILE A 85 7.42 -20.44 -6.80
CA ILE A 85 7.33 -21.34 -5.66
C ILE A 85 7.39 -20.46 -4.40
N GLY A 86 6.30 -20.40 -3.64
CA GLY A 86 6.21 -19.55 -2.45
C GLY A 86 6.04 -18.08 -2.80
N VAL A 87 7.01 -17.24 -2.40
CA VAL A 87 6.95 -15.78 -2.54
C VAL A 87 8.34 -15.24 -2.89
N ASP A 88 8.41 -14.30 -3.82
CA ASP A 88 9.63 -13.57 -4.18
C ASP A 88 9.50 -12.09 -3.77
N PHE A 89 10.63 -11.43 -3.57
CA PHE A 89 10.69 -10.08 -3.01
C PHE A 89 11.61 -9.17 -3.85
N GLU A 90 11.07 -8.03 -4.26
CA GLU A 90 11.82 -6.97 -4.92
C GLU A 90 11.63 -5.64 -4.19
N MET A 91 12.71 -4.85 -4.07
CA MET A 91 12.66 -3.51 -3.49
C MET A 91 12.98 -2.48 -4.57
N GLU A 92 11.99 -1.64 -4.92
CA GLU A 92 12.20 -0.54 -5.85
C GLU A 92 12.29 0.80 -5.09
N ARG A 93 13.29 1.62 -5.39
CA ARG A 93 13.46 2.95 -4.78
C ARG A 93 12.99 4.06 -5.72
N PHE A 94 12.32 5.05 -5.14
CA PHE A 94 11.80 6.24 -5.78
C PHE A 94 12.28 7.49 -5.05
N GLU A 95 12.20 8.62 -5.74
CA GLU A 95 12.25 9.93 -5.12
C GLU A 95 10.93 10.65 -5.45
N VAL A 96 10.10 10.89 -4.44
CA VAL A 96 8.78 11.52 -4.62
C VAL A 96 8.83 12.89 -3.95
N LEU A 97 8.60 13.97 -4.72
CA LEU A 97 8.74 15.35 -4.23
C LEU A 97 10.10 15.63 -3.54
N GLY A 98 11.18 15.03 -4.05
CA GLY A 98 12.53 15.16 -3.46
C GLY A 98 12.77 14.29 -2.22
N VAL A 99 11.78 13.48 -1.81
CA VAL A 99 11.86 12.60 -0.63
C VAL A 99 12.12 11.15 -1.08
N PRO A 100 13.15 10.47 -0.54
CA PRO A 100 13.38 9.06 -0.81
C PRO A 100 12.23 8.18 -0.30
N PHE A 101 11.68 7.35 -1.18
CA PHE A 101 10.60 6.41 -0.91
C PHE A 101 10.93 5.05 -1.52
N SER A 102 10.31 3.97 -1.05
CA SER A 102 10.56 2.63 -1.59
C SER A 102 9.30 1.78 -1.58
N LEU A 103 9.13 0.97 -2.61
CA LEU A 103 8.11 -0.07 -2.66
C LEU A 103 8.77 -1.42 -2.37
N GLN A 104 8.18 -2.18 -1.46
CA GLN A 104 8.47 -3.58 -1.24
C GLN A 104 7.45 -4.40 -2.02
N LEU A 105 7.85 -4.93 -3.17
CA LEU A 105 7.01 -5.71 -4.07
C LEU A 105 7.13 -7.18 -3.70
N TRP A 106 6.03 -7.75 -3.22
CA TRP A 106 5.94 -9.18 -2.87
C TRP A 106 5.20 -9.92 -4.00
N ASP A 107 5.95 -10.69 -4.78
CA ASP A 107 5.42 -11.56 -5.84
C ASP A 107 4.93 -12.87 -5.21
N THR A 108 3.63 -13.15 -5.33
CA THR A 108 3.02 -14.32 -4.67
C THR A 108 2.77 -15.44 -5.68
N ALA A 109 2.92 -16.69 -5.24
CA ALA A 109 2.49 -17.83 -6.05
C ALA A 109 0.98 -17.76 -6.33
N GLY A 110 0.61 -17.81 -7.61
CA GLY A 110 -0.80 -17.86 -8.03
C GLY A 110 -1.44 -19.25 -7.95
N GLN A 111 -0.70 -20.26 -7.50
CA GLN A 111 -1.21 -21.63 -7.41
C GLN A 111 -1.93 -21.82 -6.07
N GLU A 112 -3.14 -22.36 -6.13
CA GLU A 112 -4.00 -22.66 -5.00
C GLU A 112 -3.30 -23.49 -3.92
N ARG A 113 -2.47 -24.45 -4.31
CA ARG A 113 -1.69 -25.30 -3.39
C ARG A 113 -0.67 -24.54 -2.54
N PHE A 114 -0.26 -23.33 -2.97
CA PHE A 114 0.69 -22.49 -2.25
C PHE A 114 0.02 -21.27 -1.58
N LYS A 115 -1.31 -21.13 -1.68
CA LYS A 115 -2.04 -20.00 -1.08
C LYS A 115 -1.80 -19.84 0.42
N CYS A 116 -1.77 -20.93 1.19
CA CYS A 116 -1.51 -20.85 2.63
C CYS A 116 -0.10 -20.33 2.96
N ILE A 117 0.87 -20.59 2.09
CA ILE A 117 2.24 -20.07 2.25
C ILE A 117 2.23 -18.57 1.90
N ALA A 118 1.60 -18.20 0.78
CA ALA A 118 1.50 -16.81 0.35
C ALA A 118 0.76 -15.91 1.34
N SER A 119 -0.33 -16.39 1.96
CA SER A 119 -1.16 -15.61 2.88
C SER A 119 -0.40 -15.11 4.10
N THR A 120 0.60 -15.87 4.58
CA THR A 120 1.48 -15.46 5.69
C THR A 120 2.23 -14.15 5.37
N TYR A 121 2.44 -13.85 4.09
CA TYR A 121 3.11 -12.63 3.63
C TYR A 121 2.15 -11.48 3.35
N TYR A 122 0.83 -11.66 3.45
CA TYR A 122 -0.14 -10.61 3.15
C TYR A 122 -0.21 -9.54 4.24
N ARG A 123 0.03 -9.92 5.49
CA ARG A 123 -0.13 -9.05 6.66
C ARG A 123 0.66 -7.74 6.54
N GLY A 124 -0.01 -6.63 6.81
CA GLY A 124 0.58 -5.29 6.81
C GLY A 124 0.86 -4.75 5.41
N ALA A 125 0.21 -5.27 4.38
CA ALA A 125 0.22 -4.64 3.06
C ALA A 125 -0.47 -3.28 3.13
N GLN A 126 0.13 -2.26 2.52
CA GLN A 126 -0.49 -0.94 2.33
C GLN A 126 -1.12 -0.83 0.94
N VAL A 127 -0.65 -1.65 0.01
CA VAL A 127 -1.17 -1.72 -1.36
C VAL A 127 -1.38 -3.18 -1.74
N VAL A 128 -2.52 -3.47 -2.36
CA VAL A 128 -2.83 -4.77 -2.97
C VAL A 128 -3.06 -4.57 -4.46
N ILE A 129 -2.27 -5.27 -5.25
CA ILE A 129 -2.41 -5.32 -6.71
C ILE A 129 -3.05 -6.66 -7.07
N ILE A 130 -4.32 -6.61 -7.48
CA ILE A 130 -5.08 -7.77 -7.94
C ILE A 130 -4.90 -7.88 -9.46
N THR A 131 -4.32 -8.98 -9.90
CA THR A 131 -3.97 -9.21 -11.30
C THR A 131 -4.86 -10.25 -11.95
N PHE A 132 -5.23 -9.99 -13.19
CA PHE A 132 -5.89 -10.94 -14.09
C PHE A 132 -5.30 -10.79 -15.49
N ALA A 133 -5.57 -11.74 -16.39
CA ALA A 133 -5.10 -11.66 -17.77
C ALA A 133 -6.25 -11.21 -18.70
N LEU A 134 -5.98 -10.23 -19.57
CA LEU A 134 -6.99 -9.66 -20.47
C LEU A 134 -7.51 -10.67 -21.52
N ASN A 135 -6.76 -11.75 -21.73
CA ASN A 135 -7.13 -12.85 -22.61
C ASN A 135 -7.74 -14.05 -21.85
N ASP A 136 -8.03 -13.92 -20.55
CA ASP A 136 -8.62 -14.96 -19.70
C ASP A 136 -9.71 -14.39 -18.79
N ILE A 137 -10.97 -14.53 -19.20
CA ILE A 137 -12.13 -14.02 -18.48
C ILE A 137 -12.32 -14.72 -17.12
N ALA A 138 -11.96 -16.00 -17.01
CA ALA A 138 -12.11 -16.74 -15.75
C ALA A 138 -11.21 -16.14 -14.66
N SER A 139 -10.00 -15.69 -15.04
CA SER A 139 -9.09 -15.03 -14.11
C SER A 139 -9.64 -13.73 -13.52
N LEU A 140 -10.49 -12.98 -14.25
CA LEU A 140 -11.20 -11.83 -13.71
C LEU A 140 -12.28 -12.25 -12.70
N GLY A 141 -13.00 -13.34 -12.98
CA GLY A 141 -13.98 -13.90 -12.05
C GLY A 141 -13.37 -14.34 -10.71
N HIS A 142 -12.15 -14.89 -10.73
CA HIS A 142 -11.43 -15.30 -9.53
C HIS A 142 -10.80 -14.12 -8.76
N ALA A 143 -10.65 -12.95 -9.36
CA ALA A 143 -10.02 -11.77 -8.75
C ALA A 143 -10.69 -11.36 -7.42
N ARG A 144 -12.01 -11.56 -7.29
CA ARG A 144 -12.75 -11.32 -6.05
C ARG A 144 -12.26 -12.21 -4.91
N GLN A 145 -12.04 -13.50 -5.16
CA GLN A 145 -11.54 -14.42 -4.13
C GLN A 145 -10.14 -14.01 -3.67
N TRP A 146 -9.27 -13.59 -4.60
CA TRP A 146 -7.94 -13.10 -4.27
C TRP A 146 -7.96 -11.83 -3.42
N LEU A 147 -8.87 -10.91 -3.71
CA LEU A 147 -9.09 -9.73 -2.88
C LEU A 147 -9.53 -10.12 -1.46
N GLU A 148 -10.55 -10.98 -1.34
CA GLU A 148 -11.05 -11.43 -0.04
C GLU A 148 -9.96 -12.12 0.78
N ASP A 149 -9.15 -12.97 0.16
CA ASP A 149 -8.04 -13.65 0.82
C ASP A 149 -6.95 -12.65 1.26
N ALA A 150 -6.66 -11.63 0.45
CA ALA A 150 -5.74 -10.56 0.83
C ALA A 150 -6.25 -9.70 2.00
N LEU A 151 -7.54 -9.40 2.02
CA LEU A 151 -8.16 -8.55 3.04
C LEU A 151 -8.39 -9.29 4.37
N LYS A 152 -8.45 -10.62 4.41
CA LYS A 152 -8.50 -11.38 5.67
C LYS A 152 -7.30 -11.09 6.59
N GLU A 153 -6.15 -10.75 5.99
CA GLU A 153 -4.89 -10.53 6.69
C GLU A 153 -4.55 -9.02 6.88
N ASN A 154 -5.43 -8.12 6.42
CA ASN A 154 -5.19 -6.68 6.40
C ASN A 154 -6.41 -5.88 6.85
N ASP A 155 -6.21 -4.65 7.32
CA ASP A 155 -7.31 -3.73 7.59
C ASP A 155 -7.91 -3.23 6.27
N PRO A 156 -9.17 -3.54 5.94
CA PRO A 156 -9.77 -3.16 4.66
C PRO A 156 -9.83 -1.64 4.44
N THR A 157 -9.81 -0.85 5.52
CA THR A 157 -9.92 0.62 5.45
C THR A 157 -8.57 1.30 5.20
N GLY A 158 -7.46 0.58 5.41
CA GLY A 158 -6.10 1.12 5.31
C GLY A 158 -5.33 0.72 4.06
N VAL A 159 -5.95 -0.02 3.13
CA VAL A 159 -5.27 -0.64 1.99
C VAL A 159 -5.73 0.00 0.68
N GLN A 160 -4.76 0.43 -0.14
CA GLN A 160 -5.03 0.87 -1.51
C GLN A 160 -5.16 -0.33 -2.44
N LEU A 161 -6.20 -0.33 -3.28
CA LEU A 161 -6.49 -1.44 -4.18
C LEU A 161 -6.27 -1.03 -5.64
N PHE A 162 -5.58 -1.90 -6.39
CA PHE A 162 -5.42 -1.76 -7.83
C PHE A 162 -5.86 -3.04 -8.53
N LEU A 163 -6.67 -2.91 -9.58
CA LEU A 163 -7.02 -4.02 -10.47
C LEU A 163 -6.23 -3.91 -11.77
N VAL A 164 -5.44 -4.93 -12.11
CA VAL A 164 -4.52 -4.88 -13.24
C VAL A 164 -4.83 -5.99 -14.24
N GLY A 165 -5.29 -5.58 -15.42
CA GLY A 165 -5.41 -6.45 -16.59
C GLY A 165 -4.07 -6.54 -17.33
N THR A 166 -3.45 -7.71 -17.27
CA THR A 166 -2.14 -7.99 -17.91
C THR A 166 -2.31 -8.61 -19.29
N LYS A 167 -1.20 -8.78 -20.02
CA LYS A 167 -1.15 -9.38 -21.37
C LYS A 167 -2.00 -8.65 -22.41
N LYS A 168 -2.06 -7.32 -22.32
CA LYS A 168 -2.82 -6.47 -23.26
C LYS A 168 -2.40 -6.71 -24.72
N ASP A 169 -1.14 -7.05 -24.94
CA ASP A 169 -0.57 -7.40 -26.25
C ASP A 169 -1.21 -8.62 -26.92
N LEU A 170 -1.87 -9.49 -26.15
CA LEU A 170 -2.55 -10.68 -26.67
C LEU A 170 -4.03 -10.45 -27.01
N SER A 171 -4.57 -9.26 -26.72
CA SER A 171 -5.98 -8.93 -26.94
C SER A 171 -6.15 -8.09 -28.21
N THR A 172 -7.06 -8.50 -29.10
CA THR A 172 -7.52 -7.60 -30.16
C THR A 172 -8.29 -6.42 -29.57
N ALA A 173 -8.40 -5.30 -30.29
CA ALA A 173 -9.13 -4.12 -29.83
C ALA A 173 -10.59 -4.45 -29.41
N ALA A 174 -11.26 -5.34 -30.15
CA ALA A 174 -12.61 -5.77 -29.84
C ALA A 174 -12.70 -6.64 -28.57
N GLN A 175 -11.74 -7.56 -28.36
CA GLN A 175 -11.68 -8.37 -27.14
C GLN A 175 -11.35 -7.52 -25.92
N TYR A 176 -10.36 -6.62 -26.06
CA TYR A 176 -9.97 -5.68 -25.02
C TYR A 176 -11.15 -4.81 -24.58
N SER A 177 -11.89 -4.22 -25.53
CA SER A 177 -13.04 -3.37 -25.21
C SER A 177 -14.14 -4.08 -24.43
N ARG A 178 -14.32 -5.39 -24.63
CA ARG A 178 -15.34 -6.17 -23.91
C ARG A 178 -14.91 -6.44 -22.48
N ILE A 179 -13.71 -7.00 -22.29
CA ILE A 179 -13.22 -7.33 -20.96
C ILE A 179 -12.93 -6.08 -20.11
N GLU A 180 -12.55 -4.96 -20.75
CA GLU A 180 -12.34 -3.69 -20.07
C GLU A 180 -13.63 -3.18 -19.39
N GLN A 181 -14.79 -3.35 -20.01
CA GLN A 181 -16.07 -2.93 -19.41
C GLN A 181 -16.36 -3.71 -18.12
N ASP A 182 -16.18 -5.02 -18.15
CA ASP A 182 -16.38 -5.89 -16.99
C ASP A 182 -15.36 -5.58 -15.89
N ALA A 183 -14.09 -5.35 -16.26
CA ALA A 183 -13.03 -5.00 -15.33
C ALA A 183 -13.27 -3.63 -14.68
N LEU A 184 -13.73 -2.62 -15.43
CA LEU A 184 -14.08 -1.30 -14.90
C LEU A 184 -15.26 -1.39 -13.93
N LYS A 185 -16.28 -2.20 -14.24
CA LYS A 185 -17.41 -2.43 -13.35
C LYS A 185 -16.93 -3.06 -12.05
N PHE A 186 -16.14 -4.13 -12.14
CA PHE A 186 -15.60 -4.81 -10.98
C PHE A 186 -14.70 -3.90 -10.13
N ALA A 187 -13.81 -3.12 -10.76
CA ALA A 187 -12.94 -2.16 -10.08
C ALA A 187 -13.74 -1.13 -9.26
N LYS A 188 -14.84 -0.62 -9.82
CA LYS A 188 -15.75 0.29 -9.10
C LYS A 188 -16.40 -0.38 -7.89
N GLU A 189 -16.84 -1.63 -8.03
CA GLU A 189 -17.48 -2.39 -6.94
C GLU A 189 -16.53 -2.61 -5.76
N ILE A 190 -15.24 -2.84 -6.02
CA ILE A 190 -14.24 -3.11 -4.97
C ILE A 190 -13.47 -1.85 -4.55
N CYS A 191 -13.83 -0.67 -5.06
CA CYS A 191 -13.06 0.56 -4.88
C CYS A 191 -11.57 0.36 -5.18
N ALA A 192 -11.25 -0.15 -6.39
CA ALA A 192 -9.87 -0.26 -6.90
C ALA A 192 -9.63 0.63 -8.12
N GLU A 193 -8.42 1.15 -8.28
CA GLU A 193 -8.00 1.83 -9.51
C GLU A 193 -7.64 0.80 -10.59
N TYR A 194 -8.22 0.90 -11.79
CA TYR A 194 -8.01 -0.07 -12.88
C TYR A 194 -6.92 0.34 -13.86
N TRP A 195 -6.06 -0.62 -14.23
CA TRP A 195 -4.99 -0.47 -15.21
C TRP A 195 -4.94 -1.64 -16.19
N ALA A 196 -4.65 -1.35 -17.46
CA ALA A 196 -4.35 -2.36 -18.47
C ALA A 196 -2.89 -2.25 -18.93
N VAL A 197 -2.13 -3.33 -18.82
CA VAL A 197 -0.68 -3.34 -19.03
C VAL A 197 -0.21 -4.50 -19.91
N SER A 198 0.96 -4.35 -20.52
CA SER A 198 1.68 -5.45 -21.14
C SER A 198 3.11 -5.53 -20.62
N SER A 199 3.43 -6.60 -19.90
CA SER A 199 4.81 -6.89 -19.49
C SER A 199 5.70 -7.27 -20.67
N LEU A 200 5.12 -7.76 -21.79
CA LEU A 200 5.87 -8.10 -22.99
C LEU A 200 6.38 -6.82 -23.67
N THR A 201 5.49 -5.89 -23.98
CA THR A 201 5.84 -4.66 -24.71
C THR A 201 6.33 -3.54 -23.79
N GLY A 202 6.06 -3.63 -22.49
CA GLY A 202 6.31 -2.57 -21.51
C GLY A 202 5.19 -1.55 -21.41
N GLU A 203 4.13 -1.68 -22.21
CA GLU A 203 3.01 -0.73 -22.24
C GLU A 203 2.36 -0.55 -20.86
N ASN A 204 2.28 0.71 -20.42
CA ASN A 204 1.70 1.18 -19.15
C ASN A 204 2.34 0.63 -17.86
N VAL A 205 3.38 -0.21 -17.94
CA VAL A 205 3.98 -0.83 -16.76
C VAL A 205 4.68 0.21 -15.88
N LYS A 206 5.46 1.12 -16.49
CA LYS A 206 6.18 2.15 -15.75
C LYS A 206 5.21 3.13 -15.12
N GLU A 207 4.25 3.63 -15.90
CA GLU A 207 3.24 4.58 -15.49
C GLU A 207 2.40 4.03 -14.33
N PHE A 208 2.03 2.75 -14.40
CA PHE A 208 1.30 2.06 -13.35
C PHE A 208 2.07 2.06 -12.01
N PHE A 209 3.31 1.59 -11.99
CA PHE A 209 4.07 1.54 -10.74
C PHE A 209 4.47 2.92 -10.21
N PHE A 210 4.63 3.91 -11.09
CA PHE A 210 4.79 5.31 -10.68
C PHE A 210 3.55 5.83 -9.96
N ARG A 211 2.37 5.54 -10.50
CA ARG A 211 1.08 5.88 -9.87
C ARG A 211 0.94 5.21 -8.51
N VAL A 212 1.24 3.91 -8.41
CA VAL A 212 1.25 3.17 -7.15
C VAL A 212 2.19 3.81 -6.13
N ALA A 213 3.42 4.13 -6.54
CA ALA A 213 4.41 4.74 -5.64
C ALA A 213 3.95 6.11 -5.13
N ALA A 214 3.41 6.95 -6.00
CA ALA A 214 2.94 8.28 -5.65
C ALA A 214 1.76 8.24 -4.66
N LEU A 215 0.75 7.42 -4.94
CA LEU A 215 -0.43 7.30 -4.07
C LEU A 215 -0.08 6.65 -2.72
N ALA A 216 0.78 5.63 -2.72
CA ALA A 216 1.27 5.01 -1.49
C ALA A 216 2.08 6.00 -0.63
N PHE A 217 2.91 6.84 -1.27
CA PHE A 217 3.64 7.90 -0.59
C PHE A 217 2.69 8.93 0.04
N GLU A 218 1.73 9.44 -0.74
CA GLU A 218 0.75 10.43 -0.27
C GLU A 218 -0.03 9.92 0.96
N THR A 219 -0.59 8.71 0.89
CA THR A 219 -1.30 8.12 2.02
C THR A 219 -0.42 7.96 3.25
N ASN A 220 0.83 7.52 3.08
CA ASN A 220 1.75 7.39 4.22
C ASN A 220 2.06 8.75 4.87
N VAL A 221 2.25 9.79 4.05
CA VAL A 221 2.49 11.16 4.56
C VAL A 221 1.28 11.65 5.35
N LEU A 222 0.08 11.54 4.78
CA LEU A 222 -1.15 11.96 5.45
C LEU A 222 -1.40 11.22 6.77
N ALA A 223 -1.25 9.90 6.77
CA ALA A 223 -1.45 9.08 7.97
C ALA A 223 -0.49 9.45 9.12
N GLU A 224 0.74 9.86 8.81
CA GLU A 224 1.69 10.29 9.83
C GLU A 224 1.40 11.71 10.34
N LEU A 225 0.99 12.62 9.47
CA LEU A 225 0.57 13.96 9.88
C LEU A 225 -0.60 13.89 10.87
N GLU A 226 -1.56 13.00 10.63
CA GLU A 226 -2.67 12.74 11.57
C GLU A 226 -2.16 12.22 12.92
N LYS A 227 -1.26 11.22 12.92
CA LYS A 227 -0.66 10.67 14.15
C LYS A 227 0.12 11.72 14.94
N SER A 228 0.89 12.58 14.27
CA SER A 228 1.64 13.65 14.93
C SER A 228 0.73 14.68 15.60
N THR A 229 -0.41 14.99 14.96
CA THR A 229 -1.42 15.91 15.49
C THR A 229 -2.09 15.31 16.73
N SER A 230 -2.42 14.01 16.71
CA SER A 230 -3.01 13.31 17.86
C SER A 230 -2.06 13.24 19.07
N ARG A 231 -0.74 13.08 18.84
CA ARG A 231 0.26 13.10 19.93
C ARG A 231 0.36 14.47 20.59
N GLN A 232 0.42 15.55 19.80
CA GLN A 232 0.49 16.92 20.34
C GLN A 232 -0.74 17.28 21.18
N ILE A 233 -1.94 16.86 20.78
CA ILE A 233 -3.16 17.11 21.56
C ILE A 233 -3.15 16.33 22.89
N GLY A 234 -2.67 15.07 22.88
CA GLY A 234 -2.55 14.25 24.10
C GLY A 234 -1.60 14.86 25.14
N ASP A 235 -0.48 15.42 24.69
CA ASP A 235 0.49 16.07 25.57
C ASP A 235 -0.09 17.35 26.20
N VAL A 236 -0.84 18.16 25.45
CA VAL A 236 -1.49 19.39 25.96
C VAL A 236 -2.56 19.09 27.02
N VAL A 237 -3.30 17.99 26.90
CA VAL A 237 -4.30 17.60 27.90
C VAL A 237 -3.65 17.10 29.20
N SER A 238 -2.43 16.59 29.14
CA SER A 238 -1.67 16.15 30.32
C SER A 238 -1.07 17.29 31.15
N GLU A 239 -0.98 18.51 30.60
CA GLU A 239 -0.45 19.71 31.26
C GLU A 239 -1.54 20.60 31.90
N SER A 240 -2.55 19.99 32.54
CA SER A 240 -3.43 20.74 33.46
C SER A 240 -2.84 20.70 34.89
N PRO A 241 -2.36 21.82 35.46
CA PRO A 241 -1.76 21.79 36.80
C PRO A 241 -2.84 21.66 37.87
N ASN A 242 -2.60 20.73 38.81
CA ASN A 242 -3.34 20.58 40.06
C ASN A 242 -3.49 21.94 40.78
N ILE A 243 -4.70 22.48 40.81
CA ILE A 243 -5.04 23.59 41.69
C ILE A 243 -5.22 23.05 43.12
N SER A 244 -4.13 23.13 43.86
CA SER A 244 -4.00 23.31 45.32
C SER A 244 -5.27 23.13 46.18
N ARG A 245 -5.34 22.04 46.95
CA ARG A 245 -6.06 22.05 48.24
C ARG A 245 -5.07 22.45 49.34
N ARG A 246 -5.34 23.62 49.93
CA ARG A 246 -4.61 24.17 51.09
C ARG A 246 -4.71 23.21 52.29
N SER A 247 -3.57 23.12 52.96
CA SER A 247 -3.32 22.54 54.28
C SER A 247 -4.02 23.30 55.40
N GLU A 248 -4.54 22.58 56.40
CA GLU A 248 -4.62 23.00 57.81
C GLU A 248 -4.41 21.79 58.74
N PRO A 249 -3.99 22.01 60.01
CA PRO A 249 -3.02 21.14 60.68
C PRO A 249 -3.59 20.20 61.75
N ALA A 250 -2.68 19.36 62.25
CA ALA A 250 -2.85 18.22 63.14
C ALA A 250 -3.51 18.49 64.50
N ALA A 251 -4.24 17.49 64.99
CA ALA A 251 -4.47 17.25 66.42
C ALA A 251 -4.24 15.75 66.73
N LEU A 252 -3.35 15.50 67.69
CA LEU A 252 -3.07 14.21 68.32
C LEU A 252 -4.25 13.75 69.20
N GLY A 253 -4.44 12.43 69.31
CA GLY A 253 -5.36 11.82 70.28
C GLY A 253 -5.34 10.29 70.25
N GLU A 254 -4.73 9.72 71.29
CA GLU A 254 -4.42 8.32 71.58
C GLU A 254 -5.58 7.28 71.61
N HIS A 255 -5.17 5.99 71.56
CA HIS A 255 -5.73 4.82 72.27
C HIS A 255 -7.21 4.41 71.95
N THR A 256 -7.62 3.18 71.64
CA THR A 256 -7.26 1.79 72.00
C THR A 256 -7.97 0.88 70.97
N GLY A 257 -7.38 -0.21 70.47
CA GLY A 257 -7.58 -1.56 71.01
C GLY A 257 -8.97 -2.17 70.75
N ARG A 258 -9.09 -3.10 69.78
CA ARG A 258 -9.70 -4.44 69.93
C ARG A 258 -9.82 -5.21 68.60
N THR A 259 -9.09 -6.31 68.57
CA THR A 259 -9.31 -7.57 67.87
C THR A 259 -10.78 -7.98 67.87
N TYR A 260 -11.32 -8.51 66.75
CA TYR A 260 -12.16 -9.72 66.73
C TYR A 260 -12.21 -10.30 65.31
N SER A 261 -11.71 -11.53 65.20
CA SER A 261 -11.96 -12.47 64.11
C SER A 261 -13.41 -12.93 64.15
N PHE A 262 -14.06 -13.12 63.00
CA PHE A 262 -15.10 -14.13 62.82
C PHE A 262 -15.01 -14.74 61.43
N LEU A 263 -15.30 -16.04 61.42
CA LEU A 263 -15.26 -17.04 60.36
C LEU A 263 -15.96 -16.62 59.06
#